data_AF-A0A8H5CHL4-F1
#
_entry.id   AF-A0A8H5CHL4-F1
#
_cell.length_a   1.000
_cell.length_b   1.000
_cell.length_c   1.000
_cell.angle_alpha   90.00
_cell.angle_beta   90.00
_cell.angle_gamma   90.00
#
_symmetry.space_group_name_H-M   'P 1'
#
loop_
_entity.id
_entity.type
_entity.pdbx_description
1 polymer ?
#
loop_
_entity_poly.entity_id
_entity_poly.type
_entity_poly.pdbx_seq_one_letter_code
_entity_poly.pdbx_strand_id
1 'polypeptide(L)'
;MKYDTGSVHAVMLVAIVILTACNAARFALNLSYIDIINKAVNSLHFQKSGTPRLLPIPLQDAVMVFQSTERYGLDKQAEWESITPTPVGGWIKLPVPHRSESTDNTNMAFSVAMYHQIHCLDLIRYDLLQSRNATGAFKLHSGHADHCYNYVRKGLLCGSDTTLEPWIAEAIACDANTANIPTEAPRVAHVCKDWTQIRRFVGPNYHDNVDYINRAIAGKV
;
A
#
# COMPACT_ATOMS: atom_id res chain seq x y z
N MET A 1 0.63 -76.44 -11.11
CA MET A 1 0.30 -75.13 -11.71
C MET A 1 1.60 -74.36 -11.91
N LYS A 2 2.06 -74.19 -13.16
CA LYS A 2 3.16 -73.25 -13.45
C LYS A 2 2.53 -71.87 -13.61
N TYR A 3 2.88 -70.94 -12.72
CA TYR A 3 2.50 -69.54 -12.88
C TYR A 3 3.23 -68.98 -14.12
N ASP A 4 2.49 -68.37 -15.04
CA ASP A 4 3.06 -67.65 -16.18
C ASP A 4 3.65 -66.33 -15.70
N THR A 5 4.94 -66.35 -15.38
CA THR A 5 5.69 -65.18 -14.93
C THR A 5 5.75 -64.10 -16.03
N GLY A 6 5.69 -64.46 -17.32
CA GLY A 6 5.74 -63.49 -18.42
C GLY A 6 4.54 -62.53 -18.42
N SER A 7 3.35 -63.07 -18.19
CA SER A 7 2.11 -62.29 -18.06
C SER A 7 2.16 -61.30 -16.90
N VAL A 8 2.70 -61.70 -15.74
CA VAL A 8 2.81 -60.84 -14.55
C VAL A 8 3.79 -59.68 -14.79
N HIS A 9 4.94 -59.93 -15.41
CA HIS A 9 5.91 -58.87 -15.72
C HIS A 9 5.35 -57.86 -16.73
N ALA A 10 4.60 -58.31 -17.73
CA ALA A 10 3.95 -57.42 -18.70
C ALA A 10 2.92 -56.50 -18.02
N VAL A 11 2.08 -57.05 -17.13
CA VAL A 11 1.10 -56.25 -16.36
C VAL A 11 1.80 -55.22 -15.48
N MET A 12 2.90 -55.60 -14.80
CA MET A 12 3.67 -54.68 -13.95
C MET A 12 4.31 -53.54 -14.76
N LEU A 13 4.89 -53.83 -15.93
CA LEU A 13 5.47 -52.81 -16.80
C LEU A 13 4.40 -51.82 -17.29
N VAL A 14 3.24 -52.31 -17.71
CA VAL A 14 2.11 -51.46 -18.12
C VAL A 14 1.65 -50.57 -16.96
N ALA A 15 1.52 -51.12 -15.75
CA ALA A 15 1.13 -50.36 -14.56
C ALA A 15 2.15 -49.24 -14.24
N ILE A 16 3.46 -49.52 -14.33
CA ILE A 16 4.52 -48.53 -14.14
C ILE A 16 4.44 -47.42 -15.19
N VAL A 17 4.22 -47.76 -16.46
CA VAL A 17 4.08 -46.77 -17.55
C VAL A 17 2.85 -45.88 -17.34
N ILE A 18 1.71 -46.46 -16.94
CA ILE A 18 0.50 -45.69 -16.65
C ILE A 18 0.73 -44.76 -15.46
N LEU A 19 1.30 -45.27 -14.36
CA LEU A 19 1.57 -44.45 -13.17
C LEU A 19 2.56 -43.32 -13.45
N THR A 20 3.62 -43.59 -14.20
CA THR A 20 4.58 -42.54 -14.60
C THR A 20 3.94 -41.51 -15.53
N ALA A 21 3.11 -41.92 -16.49
CA ALA A 21 2.35 -41.00 -17.34
C ALA A 21 1.37 -40.14 -16.52
N CYS A 22 0.64 -40.73 -15.57
CA CYS A 22 -0.26 -39.99 -14.67
C CYS A 22 0.51 -38.99 -13.79
N ASN A 23 1.68 -39.38 -13.27
CA ASN A 23 2.53 -38.49 -12.46
C ASN A 23 3.09 -37.33 -13.30
N ALA A 24 3.53 -37.60 -14.53
CA ALA A 24 4.00 -36.57 -15.46
C ALA A 24 2.87 -35.60 -15.83
N ALA A 25 1.67 -36.10 -16.11
CA ALA A 25 0.49 -35.27 -16.37
C ALA A 25 0.13 -34.39 -15.16
N ARG A 26 0.15 -34.95 -13.94
CA ARG A 26 -0.05 -34.16 -12.71
C ARG A 26 1.01 -33.10 -12.53
N PHE A 27 2.27 -33.41 -12.79
CA PHE A 27 3.36 -32.44 -12.71
C PHE A 27 3.16 -31.29 -13.71
N ALA A 28 2.78 -31.59 -14.94
CA ALA A 28 2.47 -30.57 -15.96
C ALA A 28 1.28 -29.68 -15.55
N LEU A 29 0.22 -30.26 -14.96
CA LEU A 29 -0.91 -29.50 -14.42
C LEU A 29 -0.50 -28.61 -13.24
N ASN A 30 0.40 -29.08 -12.38
CA ASN A 30 0.91 -28.25 -11.28
C ASN A 30 1.74 -27.07 -11.82
N LEU A 31 2.56 -27.29 -12.85
CA LEU A 31 3.33 -26.22 -13.49
C LEU A 31 2.41 -25.17 -14.15
N SER A 32 1.36 -25.60 -14.86
CA SER A 32 0.42 -24.67 -15.47
C SER A 32 -0.37 -23.89 -14.41
N TYR A 33 -0.73 -24.52 -13.30
CA TYR A 33 -1.36 -23.87 -12.17
C TYR A 33 -0.47 -22.79 -11.53
N ILE A 34 0.83 -23.09 -11.34
CA ILE A 34 1.82 -22.13 -10.83
C ILE A 34 1.99 -20.94 -11.80
N ASP A 35 2.05 -21.19 -13.11
CA ASP A 35 2.14 -20.13 -14.11
C ASP A 35 0.92 -19.19 -14.09
N ILE A 36 -0.29 -19.74 -13.92
CA ILE A 36 -1.52 -18.95 -13.77
C ILE A 36 -1.45 -18.06 -12.52
N ILE A 37 -1.04 -18.62 -11.38
CA ILE A 37 -0.89 -17.85 -10.13
C ILE A 37 0.15 -16.75 -10.32
N ASN A 38 1.30 -17.06 -10.91
CA ASN A 38 2.37 -16.08 -11.13
C ASN A 38 1.89 -14.94 -12.04
N LYS A 39 1.14 -15.24 -13.10
CA LYS A 39 0.53 -14.23 -13.97
C LYS A 39 -0.47 -13.37 -13.22
N ALA A 40 -1.33 -13.98 -12.39
CA ALA A 40 -2.30 -13.26 -11.57
C ALA A 40 -1.62 -12.33 -10.57
N VAL A 41 -0.64 -12.83 -9.81
CA VAL A 41 0.14 -12.03 -8.86
C VAL A 41 0.89 -10.89 -9.58
N ASN A 42 1.54 -11.19 -10.70
CA ASN A 42 2.23 -10.17 -11.48
C ASN A 42 1.29 -9.07 -11.98
N SER A 43 0.06 -9.41 -12.38
CA SER A 43 -0.94 -8.41 -12.78
C SER A 43 -1.45 -7.52 -11.64
N LEU A 44 -1.28 -7.95 -10.39
CA LEU A 44 -1.56 -7.12 -9.22
C LEU A 44 -0.38 -6.17 -8.93
N HIS A 45 0.85 -6.66 -9.11
CA HIS A 45 2.07 -5.91 -8.79
C HIS A 45 2.52 -4.94 -9.89
N PHE A 46 2.17 -5.23 -11.15
CA PHE A 46 2.60 -4.47 -12.31
C PHE A 46 1.42 -4.07 -13.19
N GLN A 47 1.53 -2.89 -13.78
CA GLN A 47 0.67 -2.46 -14.87
C GLN A 47 0.95 -3.27 -16.13
N LYS A 48 0.05 -3.22 -17.11
CA LYS A 48 0.26 -3.86 -18.43
C LYS A 48 1.52 -3.35 -19.15
N SER A 49 1.93 -2.11 -18.87
CA SER A 49 3.20 -1.53 -19.33
C SER A 49 4.44 -2.11 -18.64
N GLY A 50 4.27 -2.97 -17.63
CA GLY A 50 5.30 -3.48 -16.73
C GLY A 50 5.79 -2.47 -15.68
N THR A 51 5.15 -1.30 -15.58
CA THR A 51 5.41 -0.32 -14.52
C THR A 51 4.92 -0.87 -13.16
N PRO A 52 5.70 -0.75 -12.07
CA PRO A 52 5.26 -1.17 -10.75
C PRO A 52 3.98 -0.43 -10.31
N ARG A 53 3.01 -1.19 -9.79
CA ARG A 53 1.77 -0.68 -9.18
C ARG A 53 1.86 -0.62 -7.66
N LEU A 54 2.60 -1.54 -7.05
CA LEU A 54 2.76 -1.67 -5.60
C LEU A 54 4.24 -1.55 -5.21
N LEU A 55 4.48 -1.32 -3.92
CA LEU A 55 5.83 -1.39 -3.36
C LEU A 55 6.38 -2.81 -3.52
N PRO A 56 7.67 -2.97 -3.85
CA PRO A 56 8.30 -4.29 -4.03
C PRO A 56 8.70 -4.93 -2.68
N ILE A 57 7.82 -4.86 -1.69
CA ILE A 57 8.02 -5.45 -0.36
C ILE A 57 6.79 -6.27 0.04
N PRO A 58 6.96 -7.41 0.72
CA PRO A 58 5.84 -8.09 1.35
C PRO A 58 5.33 -7.21 2.50
N LEU A 59 4.06 -6.83 2.47
CA LEU A 59 3.43 -6.06 3.56
C LEU A 59 2.61 -6.99 4.43
N GLN A 60 2.88 -6.95 5.74
CA GLN A 60 2.07 -7.64 6.73
C GLN A 60 0.93 -6.76 7.23
N ASP A 61 -0.09 -7.41 7.77
CA ASP A 61 -1.12 -6.72 8.52
C ASP A 61 -0.60 -6.39 9.93
N ALA A 62 -1.09 -5.29 10.49
CA ALA A 62 -0.83 -4.85 11.84
C ALA A 62 -2.15 -4.44 12.50
N VAL A 63 -2.25 -4.67 13.81
CA VAL A 63 -3.39 -4.18 14.58
C VAL A 63 -3.06 -2.79 15.11
N MET A 64 -3.93 -1.82 14.83
CA MET A 64 -3.86 -0.49 15.42
C MET A 64 -5.10 -0.25 16.27
N VAL A 65 -4.89 0.20 17.50
CA VAL A 65 -5.98 0.55 18.42
C VAL A 65 -6.20 2.05 18.35
N PHE A 66 -7.39 2.46 17.89
CA PHE A 66 -7.75 3.86 17.82
C PHE A 66 -8.18 4.32 19.22
N GLN A 67 -7.59 5.44 19.65
CA GLN A 67 -7.84 6.07 20.94
C GLN A 67 -7.69 7.58 20.82
N SER A 68 -8.42 8.32 21.65
CA SER A 68 -8.28 9.78 21.73
C SER A 68 -6.84 10.15 22.13
N THR A 69 -6.30 11.19 21.49
CA THR A 69 -4.93 11.66 21.71
C THR A 69 -4.82 13.15 21.39
N GLU A 70 -4.00 13.86 22.16
CA GLU A 70 -3.60 15.25 21.87
C GLU A 70 -2.49 15.34 20.81
N ARG A 71 -1.91 14.19 20.43
CA ARG A 71 -0.87 14.08 19.40
C ARG A 71 -1.45 14.32 18.02
N TYR A 72 -0.65 14.87 17.12
CA TYR A 72 -1.01 15.20 15.74
C TYR A 72 -2.21 16.15 15.64
N GLY A 73 -2.42 16.99 16.67
CA GLY A 73 -3.42 18.05 16.66
C GLY A 73 -3.21 19.08 15.55
N LEU A 74 -4.21 19.94 15.33
CA LEU A 74 -4.20 20.91 14.23
C LEU A 74 -2.96 21.82 14.25
N ASP A 75 -2.48 22.22 15.43
CA ASP A 75 -1.34 23.13 15.65
C ASP A 75 0.02 22.42 15.75
N LYS A 76 0.07 21.09 15.70
CA LYS A 76 1.29 20.30 15.99
C LYS A 76 2.16 20.06 14.75
N GLN A 77 2.67 21.13 14.14
CA GLN A 77 3.47 21.08 12.90
C GLN A 77 4.57 20.01 12.91
N ALA A 78 5.43 20.02 13.95
CA ALA A 78 6.56 19.08 14.04
C ALA A 78 6.11 17.61 14.13
N GLU A 79 4.92 17.35 14.68
CA GLU A 79 4.39 15.99 14.74
C GLU A 79 3.92 15.54 13.35
N TRP A 80 3.21 16.39 12.62
CA TRP A 80 2.81 16.12 11.23
C TRP A 80 4.01 15.87 10.31
N GLU A 81 5.05 16.70 10.42
CA GLU A 81 6.32 16.52 9.71
C GLU A 81 7.00 15.21 10.07
N SER A 82 6.84 14.74 11.31
CA SER A 82 7.44 13.47 11.77
C SER A 82 6.77 12.23 11.18
N ILE A 83 5.58 12.32 10.55
CA ILE A 83 4.86 11.17 9.99
C ILE A 83 5.56 10.65 8.73
N THR A 84 6.06 11.55 7.89
CA THR A 84 6.73 11.20 6.64
C THR A 84 8.24 11.03 6.89
N PRO A 85 8.88 9.97 6.36
CA PRO A 85 10.33 9.80 6.49
C PRO A 85 11.13 10.71 5.54
N THR A 86 10.46 11.56 4.77
CA THR A 86 11.08 12.35 3.68
C THR A 86 10.46 13.75 3.64
N PRO A 87 11.23 14.81 3.32
CA PRO A 87 10.69 16.17 3.22
C PRO A 87 9.64 16.37 2.11
N VAL A 88 9.62 15.52 1.08
CA VAL A 88 8.82 15.76 -0.14
C VAL A 88 7.62 14.82 -0.32
N GLY A 89 7.14 14.13 0.72
CA GLY A 89 5.88 13.36 0.63
C GLY A 89 6.02 11.93 0.11
N GLY A 90 7.11 11.24 0.49
CA GLY A 90 7.23 9.78 0.34
C GLY A 90 7.48 9.32 -1.09
N TRP A 91 8.30 10.05 -1.83
CA TRP A 91 8.73 9.66 -3.16
C TRP A 91 9.84 8.62 -3.10
N ILE A 92 9.82 7.72 -4.07
CA ILE A 92 10.79 6.64 -4.24
C ILE A 92 11.20 6.54 -5.70
N LYS A 93 12.38 5.96 -5.94
CA LYS A 93 12.82 5.56 -7.27
C LYS A 93 12.68 4.05 -7.40
N LEU A 94 11.99 3.61 -8.46
CA LEU A 94 11.87 2.19 -8.80
C LEU A 94 12.25 1.96 -10.27
N PRO A 95 12.74 0.75 -10.59
CA PRO A 95 13.00 0.37 -11.97
C PRO A 95 11.70 0.19 -12.76
N VAL A 96 11.76 0.50 -14.07
CA VAL A 96 10.67 0.29 -15.03
C VAL A 96 11.21 -0.33 -16.33
N PRO A 97 10.40 -1.08 -17.08
CA PRO A 97 10.80 -1.57 -18.40
C PRO A 97 11.12 -0.41 -19.34
N HIS A 98 12.08 -0.61 -20.25
CA HIS A 98 12.44 0.40 -21.25
C HIS A 98 11.21 0.91 -21.99
N ARG A 99 10.98 2.23 -21.94
CA ARG A 99 10.11 2.89 -22.90
C ARG A 99 10.85 2.92 -24.23
N SER A 100 10.40 2.10 -25.17
CA SER A 100 10.81 2.18 -26.58
C SER A 100 10.86 3.66 -26.98
N GLU A 101 12.03 4.13 -27.44
CA GLU A 101 12.39 5.48 -27.91
C GLU A 101 13.25 6.38 -27.00
N SER A 102 13.44 6.09 -25.70
CA SER A 102 14.50 6.77 -24.91
C SER A 102 15.52 5.78 -24.36
N THR A 103 16.80 6.04 -24.63
CA THR A 103 17.90 5.12 -24.33
C THR A 103 18.31 5.10 -22.85
N ASP A 104 17.60 5.75 -21.92
CA ASP A 104 18.15 6.02 -20.58
C ASP A 104 17.22 5.96 -19.36
N ASN A 105 15.92 5.65 -19.48
CA ASN A 105 15.03 5.67 -18.29
C ASN A 105 14.56 4.28 -17.82
N THR A 106 15.49 3.43 -17.40
CA THR A 106 15.17 2.19 -16.65
C THR A 106 14.59 2.45 -15.26
N ASN A 107 14.37 3.71 -14.87
CA ASN A 107 13.89 4.10 -13.56
C ASN A 107 12.86 5.23 -13.66
N MET A 108 11.94 5.25 -12.70
CA MET A 108 10.92 6.29 -12.57
C MET A 108 10.72 6.67 -11.10
N ALA A 109 10.38 7.93 -10.85
CA ALA A 109 9.95 8.40 -9.54
C ALA A 109 8.47 8.08 -9.31
N PHE A 110 8.15 7.54 -8.14
CA PHE A 110 6.79 7.23 -7.71
C PHE A 110 6.51 7.86 -6.34
N SER A 111 5.31 8.38 -6.14
CA SER A 111 4.84 8.74 -4.80
C SER A 111 4.09 7.55 -4.19
N VAL A 112 4.43 7.17 -2.97
CA VAL A 112 3.68 6.15 -2.23
C VAL A 112 2.34 6.74 -1.82
N ALA A 113 1.25 6.11 -2.26
CA ALA A 113 -0.11 6.62 -2.08
C ALA A 113 -0.46 6.98 -0.62
N MET A 114 0.00 6.17 0.36
CA MET A 114 -0.18 6.45 1.79
C MET A 114 0.43 7.81 2.18
N TYR A 115 1.66 8.10 1.73
CA TYR A 115 2.32 9.38 2.03
C TYR A 115 1.74 10.54 1.24
N HIS A 116 1.24 10.31 0.02
CA HIS A 116 0.51 11.33 -0.72
C HIS A 116 -0.81 11.71 -0.01
N GLN A 117 -1.53 10.74 0.54
CA GLN A 117 -2.74 10.98 1.34
C GLN A 117 -2.40 11.80 2.60
N ILE A 118 -1.32 11.44 3.31
CA ILE A 118 -0.85 12.20 4.49
C ILE A 118 -0.45 13.64 4.10
N HIS A 119 0.28 13.82 2.99
CA HIS A 119 0.66 15.13 2.47
C HIS A 119 -0.58 15.99 2.14
N CYS A 120 -1.57 15.43 1.46
CA CYS A 120 -2.83 16.12 1.19
C CYS A 120 -3.58 16.49 2.47
N LEU A 121 -3.62 15.60 3.47
CA LEU A 121 -4.26 15.86 4.75
C LEU A 121 -3.55 16.99 5.52
N ASP A 122 -2.22 17.01 5.49
CA ASP A 122 -1.42 18.07 6.13
C ASP A 122 -1.61 19.43 5.45
N LEU A 123 -1.72 19.46 4.11
CA LEU A 123 -2.08 20.69 3.37
C LEU A 123 -3.46 21.21 3.75
N ILE A 124 -4.45 20.33 3.90
CA ILE A 124 -5.81 20.69 4.35
C ILE A 124 -5.75 21.26 5.77
N ARG A 125 -5.02 20.61 6.70
CA ARG A 125 -4.83 21.11 8.06
C ARG A 125 -4.19 22.49 8.07
N TYR A 126 -3.13 22.69 7.29
CA TYR A 126 -2.44 23.97 7.19
C TYR A 126 -3.39 25.07 6.67
N ASP A 127 -4.15 24.80 5.62
CA ASP A 127 -5.13 25.75 5.08
C ASP A 127 -6.20 26.14 6.11
N LEU A 128 -6.72 25.17 6.88
CA LEU A 128 -7.67 25.41 7.96
C LEU A 128 -7.09 26.33 9.05
N LEU A 129 -5.82 26.16 9.44
CA LEU A 129 -5.16 27.01 10.42
C LEU A 129 -4.98 28.45 9.91
N GLN A 130 -4.54 28.61 8.66
CA GLN A 130 -4.33 29.93 8.07
C GLN A 130 -5.66 30.68 7.93
N SER A 131 -6.72 29.98 7.54
CA SER A 131 -8.09 30.52 7.50
C SER A 131 -8.54 31.02 8.87
N ARG A 132 -8.35 30.21 9.93
CA ARG A 132 -8.70 30.59 11.32
C ARG A 132 -7.94 31.82 11.82
N ASN A 133 -6.68 31.96 11.46
CA ASN A 133 -5.83 33.06 11.94
C ASN A 133 -6.02 34.37 11.16
N ALA A 134 -6.96 34.41 10.20
CA ALA A 134 -7.23 35.57 9.35
C ALA A 134 -5.99 36.15 8.65
N THR A 135 -4.89 35.38 8.54
CA THR A 135 -3.62 35.79 7.92
C THR A 135 -3.65 35.70 6.39
N GLY A 136 -4.87 35.77 5.82
CA GLY A 136 -5.16 35.53 4.42
C GLY A 136 -5.46 34.05 4.18
N ALA A 137 -6.61 33.77 3.58
CA ALA A 137 -6.81 32.49 2.92
C ALA A 137 -5.66 32.34 1.93
N PHE A 138 -4.75 31.40 2.19
CA PHE A 138 -3.78 31.04 1.19
C PHE A 138 -4.63 30.63 -0.01
N LYS A 139 -4.44 31.30 -1.16
CA LYS A 139 -4.87 30.73 -2.44
C LYS A 139 -3.98 29.52 -2.71
N LEU A 140 -4.08 28.47 -1.87
CA LEU A 140 -3.92 27.11 -2.39
C LEU A 140 -4.90 27.15 -3.56
N HIS A 141 -4.38 27.13 -4.79
CA HIS A 141 -5.20 27.29 -5.99
C HIS A 141 -6.43 26.42 -5.74
N SER A 142 -7.64 26.96 -5.70
CA SER A 142 -8.79 26.24 -5.13
C SER A 142 -8.93 24.81 -5.69
N GLY A 143 -8.52 24.61 -6.94
CA GLY A 143 -8.40 23.29 -7.57
C GLY A 143 -7.44 22.29 -6.90
N HIS A 144 -6.35 22.74 -6.26
CA HIS A 144 -5.43 21.90 -5.48
C HIS A 144 -6.06 21.45 -4.15
N ALA A 145 -6.78 22.33 -3.44
CA ALA A 145 -7.53 21.96 -2.25
C ALA A 145 -8.62 20.93 -2.57
N ASP A 146 -9.39 21.17 -3.64
CA ASP A 146 -10.43 20.26 -4.14
C ASP A 146 -9.84 18.90 -4.56
N HIS A 147 -8.66 18.91 -5.17
CA HIS A 147 -7.92 17.70 -5.52
C HIS A 147 -7.52 16.91 -4.27
N CYS A 148 -6.88 17.57 -3.29
CA CYS A 148 -6.44 16.95 -2.04
C CYS A 148 -7.60 16.32 -1.28
N TYR A 149 -8.71 17.05 -1.11
CA TYR A 149 -9.93 16.53 -0.46
C TYR A 149 -10.46 15.29 -1.17
N ASN A 150 -10.62 15.34 -2.50
CA ASN A 150 -11.09 14.20 -3.26
C ASN A 150 -10.09 13.03 -3.25
N TYR A 151 -8.78 13.29 -3.20
CA TYR A 151 -7.76 12.27 -3.16
C TYR A 151 -7.79 11.50 -1.84
N VAL A 152 -7.84 12.20 -0.70
CA VAL A 152 -7.99 11.59 0.63
C VAL A 152 -9.28 10.77 0.70
N ARG A 153 -10.41 11.32 0.25
CA ARG A 153 -11.68 10.59 0.17
C ARG A 153 -11.56 9.29 -0.62
N LYS A 154 -10.93 9.33 -1.80
CA LYS A 154 -10.71 8.13 -2.63
C LYS A 154 -9.79 7.11 -1.94
N GLY A 155 -8.80 7.57 -1.17
CA GLY A 155 -7.96 6.72 -0.33
C GLY A 155 -8.77 5.97 0.72
N LEU A 156 -9.63 6.67 1.46
CA LEU A 156 -10.52 6.08 2.46
C LEU A 156 -11.48 5.05 1.84
N LEU A 157 -12.09 5.39 0.69
CA LEU A 157 -12.95 4.45 -0.06
C LEU A 157 -12.20 3.27 -0.67
N CYS A 158 -10.89 3.38 -0.88
CA CYS A 158 -10.07 2.26 -1.35
C CYS A 158 -9.67 1.35 -0.19
N GLY A 159 -9.44 1.91 1.00
CA GLY A 159 -9.17 1.16 2.23
C GLY A 159 -10.40 0.46 2.80
N SER A 160 -11.58 1.09 2.70
CA SER A 160 -12.89 0.59 3.13
C SER A 160 -12.83 -0.20 4.45
N ASP A 161 -12.33 0.45 5.51
CA ASP A 161 -12.34 -0.16 6.84
C ASP A 161 -13.79 -0.43 7.28
N THR A 162 -14.08 -1.69 7.58
CA THR A 162 -15.41 -2.18 7.96
C THR A 162 -15.53 -2.47 9.46
N THR A 163 -14.51 -2.09 10.23
CA THR A 163 -14.51 -2.20 11.69
C THR A 163 -15.67 -1.40 12.27
N LEU A 164 -16.45 -2.04 13.16
CA LEU A 164 -17.60 -1.40 13.79
C LEU A 164 -17.14 -0.59 15.00
N GLU A 165 -17.25 0.74 14.91
CA GLU A 165 -16.98 1.65 16.02
C GLU A 165 -18.28 1.94 16.79
N PRO A 166 -18.30 1.76 18.12
CA PRO A 166 -19.50 2.05 18.90
C PRO A 166 -19.71 3.56 18.98
N TRP A 167 -20.97 4.00 18.88
CA TRP A 167 -21.36 5.42 18.94
C TRP A 167 -20.74 6.20 20.11
N ILE A 168 -20.53 5.50 21.24
CA ILE A 168 -20.00 6.10 22.46
C ILE A 168 -18.53 6.49 22.33
N ALA A 169 -17.75 5.83 21.47
CA ALA A 169 -16.36 6.20 21.20
C ALA A 169 -16.27 7.54 20.46
N GLU A 170 -17.19 7.77 19.50
CA GLU A 170 -17.27 9.03 18.74
C GLU A 170 -17.81 10.18 19.61
N ALA A 171 -18.84 9.92 20.42
CA ALA A 171 -19.44 10.92 21.30
C ALA A 171 -18.45 11.50 22.32
N ILE A 172 -17.57 10.67 22.90
CA ILE A 172 -16.51 11.12 23.84
C ILE A 172 -15.47 11.98 23.13
N ALA A 173 -15.11 11.62 21.90
CA ALA A 173 -14.07 12.32 21.15
C ALA A 173 -14.50 13.72 20.69
N CYS A 174 -15.80 13.94 20.45
CA CYS A 174 -16.32 15.19 19.90
C CYS A 174 -16.97 16.13 20.92
N ASP A 175 -17.50 15.63 22.05
CA ASP A 175 -18.23 16.46 23.01
C ASP A 175 -17.95 16.06 24.48
N ALA A 176 -16.97 16.74 25.10
CA ALA A 176 -16.55 16.51 26.48
C ALA A 176 -17.60 16.93 27.55
N ASN A 177 -18.73 17.52 27.17
CA ASN A 177 -19.72 18.11 28.09
C ASN A 177 -20.94 17.24 28.40
N THR A 178 -20.93 15.97 28.02
CA THR A 178 -22.06 15.06 28.27
C THR A 178 -21.88 14.33 29.61
N ALA A 179 -22.56 14.82 30.64
CA ALA A 179 -22.48 14.37 32.04
C ALA A 179 -22.79 12.87 32.30
N ASN A 180 -23.12 12.08 31.28
CA ASN A 180 -23.50 10.66 31.37
C ASN A 180 -22.66 9.73 30.49
N ILE A 181 -21.53 10.20 29.93
CA ILE A 181 -20.68 9.37 29.09
C ILE A 181 -19.50 8.81 29.92
N PRO A 182 -19.19 7.50 29.84
CA PRO A 182 -18.02 6.91 30.49
C PRO A 182 -16.75 7.71 30.16
N THR A 183 -15.90 7.92 31.15
CA THR A 183 -14.68 8.74 31.03
C THR A 183 -13.62 8.15 30.10
N GLU A 184 -13.77 6.88 29.70
CA GLU A 184 -12.87 6.20 28.76
C GLU A 184 -13.65 5.75 27.52
N ALA A 185 -13.25 6.28 26.36
CA ALA A 185 -13.77 5.82 25.08
C ALA A 185 -13.38 4.36 24.82
N PRO A 186 -14.30 3.52 24.33
CA PRO A 186 -13.96 2.17 23.91
C PRO A 186 -12.82 2.21 22.90
N ARG A 187 -11.79 1.41 23.18
CA ARG A 187 -10.67 1.18 22.29
C ARG A 187 -11.11 0.25 21.18
N VAL A 188 -11.05 0.70 19.93
CA VAL A 188 -11.42 -0.11 18.77
C VAL A 188 -10.15 -0.54 18.04
N ALA A 189 -10.04 -1.85 17.79
CA ALA A 189 -8.91 -2.43 17.10
C ALA A 189 -9.22 -2.56 15.61
N HIS A 190 -8.34 -1.99 14.78
CA HIS A 190 -8.42 -2.00 13.32
C HIS A 190 -7.32 -2.91 12.77
N VAL A 191 -7.61 -3.61 11.67
CA VAL A 191 -6.61 -4.37 10.93
C VAL A 191 -6.11 -3.50 9.77
N CYS A 192 -4.87 -3.02 9.92
CA CYS A 192 -4.22 -2.12 8.98
C CYS A 192 -3.08 -2.84 8.24
N LYS A 193 -2.54 -2.23 7.19
CA LYS A 193 -1.20 -2.59 6.71
C LYS A 193 -0.13 -1.99 7.62
N ASP A 194 0.93 -2.73 7.89
CA ASP A 194 2.04 -2.26 8.72
C ASP A 194 2.81 -1.13 8.01
N TRP A 195 2.45 0.11 8.34
CA TRP A 195 3.08 1.31 7.81
C TRP A 195 4.56 1.41 8.19
N THR A 196 5.01 0.73 9.25
CA THR A 196 6.42 0.77 9.65
C THR A 196 7.31 0.04 8.64
N GLN A 197 6.80 -1.00 7.97
CA GLN A 197 7.50 -1.66 6.87
C GLN A 197 7.64 -0.73 5.66
N ILE A 198 6.58 0.02 5.34
CA ILE A 198 6.61 1.05 4.30
C ILE A 198 7.67 2.11 4.64
N ARG A 199 7.68 2.62 5.88
CA ARG A 199 8.68 3.59 6.33
C ARG A 199 10.11 3.07 6.18
N ARG A 200 10.38 1.83 6.61
CA ARG A 200 11.71 1.20 6.52
C ARG A 200 12.22 1.07 5.09
N PHE A 201 11.31 0.91 4.12
CA PHE A 201 11.67 0.88 2.70
C PHE A 201 11.85 2.29 2.12
N VAL A 202 10.90 3.19 2.36
CA VAL A 202 10.85 4.50 1.70
C VAL A 202 11.98 5.42 2.13
N GLY A 203 12.34 5.44 3.43
CA GLY A 203 13.40 6.32 3.94
C GLY A 203 14.73 6.15 3.22
N PRO A 204 15.38 4.96 3.29
CA PRO A 204 16.63 4.69 2.60
C PRO A 204 16.53 4.90 1.08
N ASN A 205 15.46 4.40 0.45
CA ASN A 205 15.28 4.56 -0.99
C ASN A 205 15.25 6.03 -1.41
N TYR A 206 14.55 6.88 -0.66
CA TYR A 206 14.53 8.32 -0.89
C TYR A 206 15.91 8.95 -0.70
N HIS A 207 16.56 8.68 0.43
CA HIS A 207 17.87 9.27 0.74
C HIS A 207 18.93 8.91 -0.31
N ASP A 208 18.98 7.66 -0.75
CA ASP A 208 19.94 7.19 -1.75
C ASP A 208 19.67 7.77 -3.15
N ASN A 209 18.47 8.31 -3.40
CA ASN A 209 18.02 8.75 -4.72
C ASN A 209 17.52 10.20 -4.75
N VAL A 210 17.80 10.98 -3.71
CA VAL A 210 17.20 12.31 -3.51
C VAL A 210 17.45 13.25 -4.69
N ASP A 211 18.64 13.23 -5.27
CA ASP A 211 18.98 14.07 -6.42
C ASP A 211 18.18 13.71 -7.67
N TYR A 212 18.03 12.41 -7.93
CA TYR A 212 17.22 11.92 -9.05
C TYR A 212 15.75 12.31 -8.84
N ILE A 213 15.22 12.05 -7.63
CA ILE A 213 13.82 12.33 -7.29
C ILE A 213 13.54 13.82 -7.42
N ASN A 214 14.41 14.68 -6.89
CA ASN A 214 14.25 16.15 -6.97
C ASN A 214 14.27 16.66 -8.42
N ARG A 215 15.09 16.08 -9.30
CA ARG A 215 15.03 16.40 -10.73
C ARG A 215 13.74 15.90 -11.37
N ALA A 216 13.31 14.68 -11.04
CA ALA A 216 12.13 14.06 -11.63
C ALA A 216 10.85 14.83 -11.27
N ILE A 217 10.66 15.20 -10.00
CA ILE A 217 9.51 15.99 -9.55
C ILE A 217 9.52 17.42 -10.12
N ALA A 218 10.70 17.95 -10.47
CA ALA A 218 10.84 19.25 -11.13
C ALA A 218 10.66 19.17 -12.66
N GLY A 219 10.39 18.00 -13.23
CA GLY A 219 10.26 17.79 -14.68
C GLY A 219 11.58 17.91 -15.44
N LYS A 220 12.71 17.61 -14.80
CA LYS A 220 14.08 17.77 -15.32
C LYS A 220 14.79 16.44 -15.60
N VAL A 221 14.04 15.35 -15.83
CA VAL A 221 14.54 13.98 -16.09
C VAL A 221 13.92 13.46 -17.38
#